data_AF-A0A401NWL9-F1
#
_entry.id   AF-A0A401NWL9-F1
#
_cell.length_a   1.000
_cell.length_b   1.000
_cell.length_c   1.000
_cell.angle_alpha   90.00
_cell.angle_beta   90.00
_cell.angle_gamma   90.00
#
_symmetry.space_group_name_H-M   'P 1'
#
loop_
_entity.id
_entity.type
_entity.pdbx_description
1 polymer ?
#
loop_
_entity_poly.entity_id
_entity_poly.type
_entity_poly.pdbx_seq_one_letter_code
_entity_poly.pdbx_strand_id
1 'polypeptide(L)'
;LGLERGTTAKESLDIMVSLLEEHGQGGNNFEDGATLHTFHSTFLIVDRTEAWVLETADRYWAAEKITEGLRSICNQLSITTNIDAEHPELRGYAESQGWWNGEEEFNFSAVFSAPGGDEALGHHCTGKELLQKHSGNITVQMMMDALRD
;
A
#
# COMPACT_ATOMS: atom_id res chain seq x y z
N LEU A 1 16.07 0.19 -5.02
CA LEU A 1 16.85 1.17 -4.23
C LEU A 1 16.74 0.95 -2.72
N GLY A 2 15.58 0.55 -2.16
CA GLY A 2 15.49 0.18 -0.73
C GLY A 2 16.39 -1.02 -0.37
N LEU A 3 16.19 -2.17 -1.04
CA LEU A 3 16.88 -3.43 -0.74
C LEU A 3 18.43 -3.34 -0.79
N GLU A 4 18.98 -2.53 -1.68
CA GLU A 4 20.44 -2.44 -1.85
C GLU A 4 21.10 -1.43 -0.90
N ARG A 5 20.31 -0.60 -0.20
CA ARG A 5 20.79 0.51 0.63
C ARG A 5 20.39 0.38 2.11
N GLY A 6 19.33 -0.37 2.42
CA GLY A 6 18.88 -0.60 3.79
C GLY A 6 19.41 -1.90 4.39
N THR A 7 19.64 -1.89 5.71
CA THR A 7 20.07 -3.07 6.49
C THR A 7 18.92 -3.72 7.28
N THR A 8 17.83 -2.97 7.49
CA THR A 8 16.56 -3.45 8.06
C THR A 8 15.38 -3.11 7.14
N ALA A 9 14.22 -3.72 7.39
CA ALA A 9 12.99 -3.39 6.69
C ALA A 9 12.60 -1.93 6.92
N LYS A 10 12.72 -1.42 8.16
CA LYS A 10 12.45 -0.01 8.45
C LYS A 10 13.41 0.95 7.74
N GLU A 11 14.71 0.65 7.71
CA GLU A 11 15.68 1.49 6.99
C GLU A 11 15.43 1.47 5.47
N SER A 12 15.07 0.31 4.93
CA SER A 12 14.70 0.17 3.51
C SER A 12 13.46 1.01 3.18
N LEU A 13 12.45 1.01 4.05
CA LEU A 13 11.27 1.85 3.95
C LEU A 13 11.66 3.33 3.95
N ASP A 14 12.47 3.77 4.92
CA ASP A 14 12.90 5.17 5.06
C ASP A 14 13.64 5.69 3.82
N ILE A 15 14.49 4.84 3.25
CA ILE A 15 15.20 5.14 2.00
C ILE A 15 14.22 5.24 0.82
N MET A 16 13.26 4.31 0.73
CA MET A 16 12.26 4.33 -0.35
C MET A 16 11.39 5.58 -0.31
N VAL A 17 10.90 5.98 0.87
CA VAL A 17 10.07 7.19 1.00
C VAL A 17 10.87 8.47 0.80
N SER A 18 12.13 8.52 1.24
CA SER A 18 13.01 9.68 0.97
C SER A 18 13.22 9.89 -0.54
N LEU A 19 13.43 8.79 -1.29
CA LEU A 19 13.58 8.85 -2.74
C LEU A 19 12.27 9.21 -3.45
N LEU A 20 11.14 8.72 -2.95
CA LEU A 20 9.82 9.09 -3.43
C LEU A 20 9.56 10.59 -3.24
N GLU A 21 9.93 11.14 -2.08
CA GLU A 21 9.75 12.56 -1.77
C GLU A 21 10.64 13.46 -2.63
N GLU A 22 11.89 13.04 -2.87
CA GLU A 22 12.88 13.77 -3.67
C GLU A 22 12.57 13.74 -5.17
N HIS A 23 12.13 12.59 -5.69
CA HIS A 23 12.05 12.34 -7.13
C HIS A 23 10.62 12.12 -7.66
N GLY A 24 9.65 11.93 -6.77
CA GLY A 24 8.31 11.46 -7.13
C GLY A 24 8.30 10.00 -7.58
N GLN A 25 7.12 9.54 -8.02
CA GLN A 25 6.97 8.26 -8.71
C GLN A 25 6.50 8.46 -10.16
N GLY A 26 6.75 7.46 -11.00
CA GLY A 26 6.42 7.49 -12.42
C GLY A 26 4.91 7.60 -12.70
N GLY A 27 4.57 8.19 -13.85
CA GLY A 27 3.22 8.64 -14.24
C GLY A 27 2.20 7.56 -14.61
N ASN A 28 1.20 7.96 -15.39
CA ASN A 28 -0.02 7.20 -15.69
C ASN A 28 0.23 5.79 -16.23
N ASN A 29 -0.37 4.77 -15.60
CA ASN A 29 -0.31 3.38 -16.05
C ASN A 29 -1.22 3.09 -17.26
N PHE A 30 -2.11 4.03 -17.62
CA PHE A 30 -3.03 3.90 -18.74
C PHE A 30 -2.53 4.67 -19.96
N GLU A 31 -2.49 3.99 -21.12
CA GLU A 31 -2.07 4.58 -22.40
C GLU A 31 -2.97 5.73 -22.87
N ASP A 32 -4.21 5.80 -22.38
CA ASP A 32 -5.18 6.79 -22.87
C ASP A 32 -4.89 8.23 -22.42
N GLY A 33 -4.05 8.42 -21.40
CA GLY A 33 -3.67 9.73 -20.84
C GLY A 33 -4.84 10.57 -20.32
N ALA A 34 -6.08 10.08 -20.42
CA ALA A 34 -7.32 10.77 -20.13
C ALA A 34 -7.80 10.44 -18.72
N THR A 35 -7.51 9.23 -18.25
CA THR A 35 -7.63 8.88 -16.84
C THR A 35 -6.34 9.24 -16.13
N LEU A 36 -6.24 10.43 -15.53
CA LEU A 36 -5.16 10.81 -14.61
C LEU A 36 -5.25 9.99 -13.32
N HIS A 37 -5.04 8.68 -13.41
CA HIS A 37 -4.82 7.86 -12.25
C HIS A 37 -3.34 7.95 -11.92
N THR A 38 -3.08 8.64 -10.82
CA THR A 38 -1.80 8.61 -10.13
C THR A 38 -1.39 7.15 -9.93
N PHE A 39 -0.16 6.81 -10.32
CA PHE A 39 0.37 5.47 -10.10
C PHE A 39 0.42 5.21 -8.59
N HIS A 40 -0.33 4.23 -8.12
CA HIS A 40 -0.25 3.76 -6.74
C HIS A 40 0.61 2.51 -6.70
N SER A 41 1.66 2.53 -5.89
CA SER A 41 2.51 1.36 -5.67
C SER A 41 2.29 0.83 -4.27
N THR A 42 2.18 -0.50 -4.16
CA THR A 42 2.15 -1.19 -2.87
C THR A 42 3.38 -2.08 -2.74
N PHE A 43 4.11 -1.94 -1.63
CA PHE A 43 5.30 -2.70 -1.34
C PHE A 43 5.14 -3.47 -0.03
N LEU A 44 5.57 -4.74 -0.05
CA LEU A 44 5.77 -5.53 1.16
C LEU A 44 7.27 -5.56 1.46
N ILE A 45 7.68 -5.00 2.59
CA ILE A 45 9.08 -4.86 3.00
C ILE A 45 9.28 -5.66 4.28
N VAL A 46 10.12 -6.70 4.25
CA VAL A 46 10.21 -7.69 5.34
C VAL A 46 11.66 -8.03 5.65
N ASP A 47 11.98 -8.11 6.93
CA ASP A 47 13.21 -8.70 7.43
C ASP A 47 12.93 -9.82 8.46
N ARG A 48 13.95 -10.25 9.21
CA ARG A 48 13.82 -11.35 10.18
C ARG A 48 13.01 -10.99 11.43
N THR A 49 12.72 -9.72 11.66
CA THR A 49 12.16 -9.19 12.91
C THR A 49 10.88 -8.40 12.71
N GLU A 50 10.69 -7.81 11.53
CA GLU A 50 9.52 -6.98 11.24
C GLU A 50 9.11 -7.04 9.77
N ALA A 51 7.85 -6.68 9.52
CA ALA A 51 7.27 -6.53 8.21
C ALA A 51 6.50 -5.21 8.12
N TRP A 52 6.55 -4.58 6.96
CA TRP A 52 5.90 -3.32 6.66
C TRP A 52 5.17 -3.40 5.33
N VAL A 53 3.98 -2.82 5.27
CA VAL A 53 3.31 -2.47 4.02
C VAL A 53 3.53 -0.98 3.80
N LEU A 54 4.01 -0.60 2.61
CA LEU A 54 4.12 0.78 2.17
C LEU A 54 3.22 0.97 0.95
N GLU A 55 2.31 1.92 1.01
CA GLU A 55 1.44 2.29 -0.11
C GLU A 55 1.69 3.75 -0.50
N THR A 56 1.81 4.01 -1.80
CA THR A 56 2.15 5.32 -2.35
C THR A 56 1.01 5.91 -3.17
N ALA A 57 0.90 7.24 -3.17
CA ALA A 57 -0.03 8.03 -3.94
C ALA A 57 0.66 9.32 -4.39
N ASP A 58 1.16 9.32 -5.63
CA ASP A 58 2.12 10.31 -6.13
C ASP A 58 3.31 10.41 -5.16
N ARG A 59 3.64 11.59 -4.65
CA ARG A 59 4.68 11.76 -3.63
C ARG A 59 4.23 11.43 -2.21
N TYR A 60 2.94 11.26 -1.99
CA TYR A 60 2.38 10.96 -0.67
C TYR A 60 2.41 9.46 -0.42
N TRP A 61 2.45 9.06 0.85
CA TRP A 61 2.56 7.67 1.22
C TRP A 61 2.03 7.42 2.63
N ALA A 62 1.62 6.19 2.89
CA ALA A 62 1.29 5.67 4.21
C ALA A 62 1.94 4.29 4.37
N ALA A 63 2.30 3.96 5.61
CA ALA A 63 2.91 2.70 5.95
C ALA A 63 2.31 2.11 7.23
N GLU A 64 2.12 0.79 7.20
CA GLU A 64 1.58 -0.01 8.30
C GLU A 64 2.63 -1.05 8.69
N LYS A 65 2.91 -1.15 9.99
CA LYS A 65 3.75 -2.19 10.57
C LYS A 65 2.91 -3.42 10.85
N ILE A 66 3.31 -4.55 10.29
CA ILE A 66 2.63 -5.83 10.52
C ILE A 66 3.25 -6.50 11.73
N THR A 67 2.52 -6.48 12.85
CA THR A 67 2.94 -7.04 14.13
C THR A 67 2.36 -8.43 14.39
N GLU A 68 1.20 -8.73 13.80
CA GLU A 68 0.51 -10.01 13.94
C GLU A 68 -0.41 -10.32 12.75
N GLY A 69 -0.84 -11.58 12.67
CA GLY A 69 -1.84 -12.01 11.71
C GLY A 69 -1.32 -12.18 10.28
N LEU A 70 -2.21 -11.93 9.32
CA LEU A 70 -2.02 -12.17 7.90
C LEU A 70 -2.24 -10.90 7.11
N ARG A 71 -1.29 -10.56 6.25
CA ARG A 71 -1.40 -9.47 5.30
C ARG A 71 -1.30 -10.00 3.87
N SER A 72 -2.25 -9.56 3.04
CA SER A 72 -2.24 -9.75 1.59
C SER A 72 -2.34 -8.38 0.97
N ILE A 73 -1.57 -8.16 -0.09
CA ILE A 73 -1.64 -6.96 -0.93
C ILE A 73 -2.16 -7.36 -2.31
N CYS A 74 -2.84 -6.44 -2.98
CA CYS A 74 -3.35 -6.58 -4.33
C CYS A 74 -3.16 -5.24 -5.06
N ASN A 75 -3.64 -5.11 -6.29
CA ASN A 75 -3.54 -3.88 -7.07
C ASN A 75 -4.54 -2.80 -6.59
N GLN A 76 -4.71 -2.66 -5.29
CA GLN A 76 -5.60 -1.72 -4.60
C GLN A 76 -4.93 -1.25 -3.31
N LEU A 77 -5.19 0.01 -2.95
CA LEU A 77 -4.80 0.54 -1.65
C LEU A 77 -5.58 -0.19 -0.55
N SER A 78 -4.89 -0.54 0.52
CA SER A 78 -5.40 -1.43 1.56
C SER A 78 -5.05 -0.97 2.98
N ILE A 79 -4.20 0.05 3.15
CA ILE A 79 -3.97 0.69 4.43
C ILE A 79 -5.19 1.57 4.73
N THR A 80 -5.86 1.32 5.85
CA THR A 80 -7.06 2.06 6.25
C THR A 80 -6.71 3.10 7.31
N THR A 81 -7.10 2.86 8.57
CA THR A 81 -6.88 3.77 9.70
C THR A 81 -5.65 3.38 10.53
N ASN A 82 -5.18 2.14 10.43
CA ASN A 82 -3.96 1.69 11.09
C ASN A 82 -2.73 2.15 10.29
N ILE A 83 -2.18 3.30 10.67
CA ILE A 83 -1.04 3.95 10.01
C ILE A 83 0.05 4.19 11.06
N ASP A 84 1.18 3.51 10.88
CA ASP A 84 2.34 3.61 11.78
C ASP A 84 3.33 4.70 11.33
N ALA A 85 3.36 5.02 10.03
CA ALA A 85 4.12 6.13 9.46
C ALA A 85 3.42 6.68 8.22
N GLU A 86 3.51 7.98 7.98
CA GLU A 86 2.88 8.65 6.85
C GLU A 86 3.71 9.85 6.38
N HIS A 87 3.48 10.28 5.14
CA HIS A 87 4.04 11.53 4.64
C HIS A 87 3.55 12.71 5.51
N PRO A 88 4.42 13.64 5.95
CA PRO A 88 4.03 14.70 6.90
C PRO A 88 2.89 15.61 6.43
N GLU A 89 2.77 15.81 5.12
CA GLU A 89 1.73 16.63 4.49
C GLU A 89 0.53 15.81 3.95
N LEU A 90 0.48 14.49 4.20
CA LEU A 90 -0.54 13.59 3.63
C LEU A 90 -1.96 14.09 3.87
N ARG A 91 -2.28 14.37 5.13
CA ARG A 91 -3.62 14.79 5.56
C ARG A 91 -3.95 16.20 5.09
N GLY A 92 -3.02 17.14 5.23
CA GLY A 92 -3.20 18.51 4.75
C GLY A 92 -3.41 18.58 3.24
N TYR A 93 -2.74 17.71 2.47
CA TYR A 93 -3.00 17.56 1.05
C TYR A 93 -4.43 17.06 0.79
N ALA A 94 -4.85 15.98 1.44
CA ALA A 94 -6.20 15.43 1.29
C ALA A 94 -7.30 16.47 1.64
N GLU A 95 -7.10 17.26 2.70
CA GLU A 95 -7.99 18.37 3.06
C GLU A 95 -8.02 19.46 1.98
N SER A 96 -6.86 19.85 1.45
CA SER A 96 -6.76 20.87 0.39
C SER A 96 -7.46 20.46 -0.91
N GLN A 97 -7.54 19.15 -1.18
CA GLN A 97 -8.25 18.59 -2.33
C GLN A 97 -9.76 18.39 -2.06
N GLY A 98 -10.19 18.55 -0.81
CA GLY A 98 -11.57 18.30 -0.38
C GLY A 98 -11.94 16.80 -0.31
N TRP A 99 -10.95 15.91 -0.26
CA TRP A 99 -11.16 14.45 -0.16
C TRP A 99 -11.42 13.98 1.27
N TRP A 100 -10.96 14.76 2.25
CA TRP A 100 -11.18 14.50 3.67
C TRP A 100 -11.45 15.83 4.39
N ASN A 101 -12.35 15.82 5.37
CA ASN A 101 -12.81 17.03 6.07
C ASN A 101 -12.24 17.19 7.49
N GLY A 102 -11.41 16.25 7.95
CA GLY A 102 -10.84 16.29 9.30
C GLY A 102 -11.78 15.83 10.42
N GLU A 103 -13.06 15.56 10.13
CA GLU A 103 -14.05 15.20 11.15
C GLU A 103 -14.06 13.71 11.47
N GLU A 104 -13.87 12.87 10.45
CA GLU A 104 -13.79 11.41 10.59
C GLU A 104 -12.34 10.94 10.72
N GLU A 105 -12.15 9.74 11.27
CA GLU A 105 -10.82 9.11 11.32
C GLU A 105 -10.25 8.97 9.90
N PHE A 106 -8.99 9.38 9.72
CA PHE A 106 -8.35 9.37 8.42
C PHE A 106 -8.15 7.93 7.94
N ASN A 107 -8.76 7.59 6.80
CA ASN A 107 -8.67 6.28 6.16
C ASN A 107 -7.95 6.42 4.82
N PHE A 108 -6.69 5.97 4.74
CA PHE A 108 -5.83 6.23 3.59
C PHE A 108 -6.39 5.66 2.29
N SER A 109 -6.78 4.37 2.27
CA SER A 109 -7.32 3.74 1.06
C SER A 109 -8.65 4.37 0.63
N ALA A 110 -9.54 4.73 1.57
CA ALA A 110 -10.80 5.38 1.22
C ALA A 110 -10.60 6.79 0.61
N VAL A 111 -9.62 7.55 1.11
CA VAL A 111 -9.36 8.92 0.68
C VAL A 111 -8.61 8.97 -0.66
N PHE A 112 -7.68 8.05 -0.90
CA PHE A 112 -6.79 8.09 -2.08
C PHE A 112 -7.20 7.12 -3.20
N SER A 113 -8.19 6.27 -3.02
CA SER A 113 -8.70 5.39 -4.09
C SER A 113 -9.59 6.17 -5.08
N ALA A 114 -9.50 5.82 -6.37
CA ALA A 114 -10.30 6.45 -7.41
C ALA A 114 -11.81 6.13 -7.25
N PRO A 115 -12.72 7.10 -7.44
CA PRO A 115 -14.15 6.84 -7.49
C PRO A 115 -14.49 5.86 -8.63
N GLY A 116 -15.03 4.69 -8.30
CA GLY A 116 -15.42 3.64 -9.26
C GLY A 116 -14.32 2.63 -9.64
N GLY A 117 -13.14 2.70 -9.02
CA GLY A 117 -11.97 1.87 -9.37
C GLY A 117 -12.08 0.38 -9.03
N ASP A 118 -12.83 0.02 -7.99
CA ASP A 118 -12.89 -1.37 -7.51
C ASP A 118 -13.83 -2.27 -8.33
N GLU A 119 -14.97 -1.75 -8.79
CA GLU A 119 -15.91 -2.52 -9.60
C GLU A 119 -15.44 -2.70 -11.05
N ALA A 120 -14.67 -1.73 -11.58
CA ALA A 120 -14.25 -1.73 -12.97
C ALA A 120 -13.10 -2.71 -13.28
N LEU A 121 -12.27 -3.03 -12.29
CA LEU A 121 -11.10 -3.90 -12.47
C LEU A 121 -11.39 -5.39 -12.23
N GLY A 122 -12.56 -5.75 -11.67
CA GLY A 122 -12.99 -7.14 -11.48
C GLY A 122 -12.05 -8.02 -10.62
N HIS A 123 -11.00 -7.44 -10.04
CA HIS A 123 -10.01 -8.13 -9.25
C HIS A 123 -10.45 -8.13 -7.78
N HIS A 124 -11.15 -9.19 -7.38
CA HIS A 124 -11.43 -9.42 -5.98
C HIS A 124 -10.14 -9.85 -5.28
N CYS A 125 -9.74 -9.17 -4.21
CA CYS A 125 -8.57 -9.52 -3.41
C CYS A 125 -8.84 -10.78 -2.54
N THR A 126 -9.10 -11.91 -3.19
CA THR A 126 -9.42 -13.22 -2.58
C THR A 126 -8.26 -13.85 -1.83
N GLY A 127 -7.02 -13.42 -2.12
CA GLY A 127 -5.81 -13.97 -1.50
C GLY A 127 -5.86 -13.93 0.03
N LYS A 128 -6.42 -12.87 0.61
CA LYS A 128 -6.58 -12.78 2.07
C LYS A 128 -7.52 -13.86 2.62
N GLU A 129 -8.68 -14.05 1.99
CA GLU A 129 -9.67 -15.04 2.42
C GLU A 129 -9.13 -16.47 2.31
N LEU A 130 -8.38 -16.74 1.24
CA LEU A 130 -7.75 -18.03 1.00
C LEU A 130 -6.67 -18.33 2.04
N LEU A 131 -5.83 -17.35 2.37
CA LEU A 131 -4.82 -17.49 3.42
C LEU A 131 -5.43 -17.59 4.82
N GLN A 132 -6.53 -16.88 5.09
CA GLN A 132 -7.22 -16.94 6.37
C GLN A 132 -7.77 -18.33 6.70
N LYS A 133 -8.22 -19.09 5.69
CA LYS A 133 -8.65 -20.50 5.87
C LYS A 133 -7.55 -21.41 6.44
N HIS A 134 -6.29 -21.01 6.28
CA HIS A 134 -5.10 -21.74 6.72
C HIS A 134 -4.32 -21.01 7.82
N SER A 135 -4.92 -19.99 8.45
CA SER A 135 -4.27 -19.19 9.50
C SER A 135 -3.77 -20.09 10.64
N GLY A 136 -2.51 -19.88 11.05
CA GLY A 136 -1.83 -20.69 12.08
C GLY A 136 -1.11 -21.94 11.56
N ASN A 137 -1.29 -22.35 10.31
CA ASN A 137 -0.53 -23.44 9.68
C ASN A 137 -0.22 -23.13 8.21
N ILE A 138 0.41 -21.98 7.97
CA ILE A 138 0.75 -21.53 6.62
C ILE A 138 2.05 -22.18 6.20
N THR A 139 1.99 -22.91 5.10
CA THR A 139 3.16 -23.56 4.48
C THR A 139 3.54 -22.85 3.18
N VAL A 140 4.78 -23.04 2.74
CA VAL A 140 5.25 -22.51 1.46
C VAL A 140 4.42 -23.06 0.30
N GLN A 141 4.00 -24.34 0.36
CA GLN A 141 3.16 -24.94 -0.66
C GLN A 141 1.79 -24.23 -0.75
N MET A 142 1.17 -23.95 0.40
CA MET A 142 -0.10 -23.20 0.43
C MET A 142 0.03 -21.80 -0.16
N MET A 143 1.14 -21.10 0.11
CA MET A 143 1.41 -19.79 -0.53
C MET A 143 1.57 -19.93 -2.05
N MET A 144 2.25 -20.98 -2.53
CA MET A 144 2.37 -21.23 -3.97
C MET A 144 1.03 -21.56 -4.62
N ASP A 145 0.18 -22.32 -3.95
CA ASP A 145 -1.15 -22.67 -4.45
C ASP A 145 -2.05 -21.43 -4.49
N ALA A 146 -2.02 -20.61 -3.44
CA ALA A 146 -2.74 -19.34 -3.36
C ALA A 146 -2.41 -18.36 -4.50
N LEU A 147 -1.16 -18.34 -4.96
CA LEU A 147 -0.69 -17.45 -6.03
C LEU A 147 -0.98 -17.98 -7.45
N ARG A 148 -1.51 -19.20 -7.58
CA ARG A 148 -1.83 -19.84 -8.88
C ARG A 148 -3.30 -19.77 -9.24
N ASP A 149 -4.17 -19.55 -8.25
CA ASP A 149 -5.60 -19.37 -8.43
C ASP A 149 -5.93 -18.02 -9.11
#